data_AF-A0A6J6ACN9-F1
#
_entry.id   AF-A0A6J6ACN9-F1
#
_cell.length_a   1.000
_cell.length_b   1.000
_cell.length_c   1.000
_cell.angle_alpha   90.00
_cell.angle_beta   90.00
_cell.angle_gamma   90.00
#
_symmetry.space_group_name_H-M   'P 1'
#
loop_
_entity.id
_entity.type
_entity.pdbx_description
1 polymer ?
#
loop_
_entity_poly.entity_id
_entity_poly.type
_entity_poly.pdbx_seq_one_letter_code
_entity_poly.pdbx_strand_id
1 'polypeptide(L)'
;MTSKKSVVIWVDTDGYVAAPQYKKVILTSVVKGVGVSVQTVIANENAGTFSSTGYNGNLKNGGTFLAPYHDLIRKVPTALRTEVTKLGASIRGGKVSAK
;
A
#
# COMPACT_ATOMS: atom_id res chain seq x y z
N MET A 1 8.53 -22.87 1.74
CA MET A 1 9.11 -21.86 2.66
C MET A 1 9.50 -22.52 4.00
N THR A 2 10.48 -23.43 4.00
CA THR A 2 10.67 -24.38 5.12
C THR A 2 11.65 -23.89 6.21
N SER A 3 12.35 -22.76 6.00
CA SER A 3 13.33 -22.24 6.97
C SER A 3 12.82 -21.14 7.92
N LYS A 4 11.66 -20.52 7.64
CA LYS A 4 11.15 -19.30 8.31
C LYS A 4 12.16 -18.13 8.41
N LYS A 5 13.27 -18.17 7.68
CA LYS A 5 14.28 -17.09 7.63
C LYS A 5 13.91 -16.00 6.63
N SER A 6 13.23 -16.37 5.56
CA SER A 6 12.77 -15.42 4.53
C SER A 6 11.49 -14.72 4.97
N VAL A 7 11.42 -13.44 4.66
CA VAL A 7 10.20 -12.62 4.81
C VAL A 7 9.67 -12.25 3.42
N VAL A 8 8.38 -11.91 3.34
CA VAL A 8 7.70 -11.57 2.10
C VAL A 8 7.12 -10.16 2.17
N ILE A 9 7.04 -9.50 1.02
CA ILE A 9 6.17 -8.35 0.81
C ILE A 9 4.90 -8.89 0.16
N TRP A 10 3.76 -8.69 0.81
CA TRP A 10 2.45 -9.15 0.33
C TRP A 10 1.82 -8.14 -0.64
N VAL A 11 0.69 -8.49 -1.26
CA VAL A 11 0.00 -7.66 -2.28
C VAL A 11 -1.50 -7.54 -2.04
N ASP A 12 -2.12 -6.53 -2.66
CA ASP A 12 -3.56 -6.21 -2.71
C ASP A 12 -4.20 -5.76 -1.40
N THR A 13 -3.97 -6.46 -0.29
CA THR A 13 -4.50 -6.12 1.04
C THR A 13 -3.40 -6.21 2.10
N ASP A 14 -3.68 -5.77 3.32
CA ASP A 14 -2.77 -6.02 4.43
C ASP A 14 -2.80 -7.51 4.80
N GLY A 15 -1.81 -8.25 4.30
CA GLY A 15 -1.68 -9.69 4.51
C GLY A 15 -1.51 -10.07 5.98
N TYR A 16 -1.03 -9.16 6.83
CA TYR A 16 -0.96 -9.39 8.28
C TYR A 16 -2.36 -9.58 8.88
N VAL A 17 -3.34 -8.82 8.40
CA VAL A 17 -4.74 -8.89 8.85
C VAL A 17 -5.49 -9.99 8.10
N ALA A 18 -5.34 -10.04 6.77
CA ALA A 18 -6.12 -10.92 5.91
C ALA A 18 -5.69 -12.40 6.00
N ALA A 19 -4.42 -12.67 6.32
CA ALA A 19 -3.88 -14.02 6.43
C ALA A 19 -3.08 -14.19 7.74
N PRO A 20 -3.75 -14.15 8.91
CA PRO A 20 -3.11 -14.08 10.22
C PRO A 20 -2.19 -15.28 10.50
N GLN A 21 -2.41 -16.42 9.85
CA GLN A 21 -1.55 -17.61 9.93
C GLN A 21 -0.13 -17.38 9.38
N TYR A 22 0.08 -16.33 8.56
CA TYR A 22 1.37 -15.99 7.95
C TYR A 22 2.04 -14.75 8.55
N LYS A 23 1.49 -14.15 9.61
CA LYS A 23 2.03 -12.92 10.26
C LYS A 23 3.54 -12.95 10.51
N LYS A 24 4.08 -14.12 10.89
CA LYS A 24 5.51 -14.31 11.22
C LYS A 24 6.46 -14.10 10.04
N VAL A 25 5.97 -14.11 8.80
CA VAL A 25 6.80 -13.98 7.59
C VAL A 25 6.39 -12.83 6.68
N ILE A 26 5.31 -12.11 6.98
CA ILE A 26 4.87 -10.94 6.18
C ILE A 26 5.53 -9.68 6.75
N LEU A 27 6.49 -9.12 6.01
CA LEU A 27 7.21 -7.90 6.41
C LEU A 27 6.32 -6.67 6.31
N THR A 28 5.56 -6.55 5.23
CA THR A 28 4.62 -5.47 4.92
C THR A 28 3.82 -5.89 3.67
N SER A 29 2.88 -5.06 3.21
CA SER A 29 2.05 -5.32 2.03
C SER A 29 1.96 -4.08 1.13
N VAL A 30 2.04 -4.26 -0.18
CA VAL A 30 1.62 -3.23 -1.15
C VAL A 30 0.12 -3.35 -1.32
N VAL A 31 -0.62 -2.45 -0.67
CA VAL A 31 -2.08 -2.45 -0.63
C VAL A 31 -2.62 -1.76 -1.88
N LYS A 32 -3.65 -2.35 -2.48
CA LYS A 32 -4.43 -1.77 -3.57
C LYS A 32 -5.67 -1.12 -2.96
N GLY A 33 -5.78 0.19 -3.09
CA GLY A 33 -6.87 1.00 -2.54
C GLY A 33 -8.20 0.85 -3.31
N VAL A 34 -8.63 -0.38 -3.61
CA VAL A 34 -9.85 -0.64 -4.39
C VAL A 34 -11.10 -0.08 -3.70
N GLY A 35 -11.14 -0.12 -2.36
CA GLY A 35 -12.22 0.51 -1.59
C GLY A 35 -12.34 2.02 -1.85
N VAL A 36 -11.20 2.72 -1.92
CA VAL A 36 -11.16 4.16 -2.24
C VAL A 36 -11.68 4.41 -3.66
N SER A 37 -11.26 3.60 -4.64
CA SER A 37 -11.71 3.77 -6.03
C SER A 37 -13.21 3.51 -6.19
N VAL A 38 -13.74 2.44 -5.57
CA VAL A 38 -15.17 2.12 -5.64
C VAL A 38 -16.00 3.19 -4.92
N GLN A 39 -15.59 3.60 -3.73
CA GLN A 39 -16.28 4.66 -2.98
C GLN A 39 -16.32 5.97 -3.78
N THR A 40 -15.20 6.33 -4.44
CA THR A 40 -15.13 7.53 -5.28
C THR A 40 -16.11 7.46 -6.46
N VAL A 41 -16.19 6.32 -7.14
CA VAL A 41 -17.13 6.12 -8.26
C VAL A 41 -18.58 6.26 -7.80
N ILE A 42 -18.96 5.60 -6.70
CA ILE A 42 -20.31 5.68 -6.13
C ILE A 42 -20.65 7.12 -5.74
N ALA A 43 -19.71 7.83 -5.11
CA ALA A 43 -19.91 9.22 -4.70
C ALA A 43 -20.09 10.15 -5.92
N ASN A 44 -19.30 9.96 -6.99
CA ASN A 44 -19.42 10.75 -8.21
C ASN A 44 -20.73 10.49 -8.94
N GLU A 45 -21.18 9.23 -9.03
CA GLU A 45 -22.48 8.89 -9.62
C GLU A 45 -23.62 9.57 -8.85
N ASN A 46 -23.62 9.46 -7.52
CA ASN A 46 -24.60 10.12 -6.67
C ASN A 46 -24.58 11.65 -6.79
N ALA A 47 -23.42 12.24 -7.09
CA ALA A 47 -23.26 13.67 -7.32
C ALA A 47 -23.59 14.11 -8.77
N GLY A 48 -23.88 13.17 -9.67
CA GLY A 48 -24.09 13.45 -11.10
C GLY A 48 -22.81 13.88 -11.84
N THR A 49 -21.64 13.60 -11.28
CA THR A 49 -20.31 13.98 -11.82
C THR A 49 -19.50 12.78 -12.31
N PHE A 50 -20.13 11.61 -12.44
CA PHE A 50 -19.46 10.42 -12.94
C PHE A 50 -18.84 10.64 -14.33
N SER A 51 -17.68 10.03 -14.53
CA SER A 51 -16.98 10.00 -15.82
C SER A 51 -16.44 8.61 -16.06
N SER A 52 -16.52 8.15 -17.31
CA SER A 52 -15.89 6.90 -17.77
C SER A 52 -14.36 7.00 -17.92
N THR A 53 -13.75 8.14 -17.55
CA THR A 53 -12.29 8.30 -17.54
C THR A 53 -11.68 7.30 -16.56
N GLY A 54 -10.65 6.56 -17.01
CA GLY A 54 -9.99 5.55 -16.19
C GLY A 54 -9.43 6.12 -14.87
N TYR A 55 -9.70 5.43 -13.76
CA TYR A 55 -9.11 5.76 -12.47
C TYR A 55 -7.66 5.25 -12.39
N ASN A 56 -6.70 6.15 -12.15
CA ASN A 56 -5.33 5.78 -11.82
C ASN A 56 -5.12 5.87 -10.30
N GLY A 57 -5.04 4.70 -9.64
CA GLY A 57 -4.70 4.62 -8.22
C GLY A 57 -3.21 4.82 -7.97
N ASN A 58 -2.85 5.75 -7.10
CA ASN A 58 -1.46 6.10 -6.80
C ASN A 58 -1.30 6.48 -5.31
N LEU A 59 -0.06 6.76 -4.90
CA LEU A 59 0.24 7.14 -3.51
C LEU A 59 -0.41 8.46 -3.09
N LYS A 60 -0.75 9.36 -4.03
CA LYS A 60 -1.32 10.69 -3.73
C LYS A 60 -2.81 10.60 -3.43
N ASN A 61 -3.54 9.77 -4.17
CA ASN A 61 -5.00 9.60 -3.99
C ASN A 61 -5.38 8.38 -3.13
N GLY A 62 -4.41 7.69 -2.53
CA GLY A 62 -4.66 6.52 -1.69
C GLY A 62 -5.06 5.26 -2.46
N GLY A 63 -5.01 5.28 -3.80
CA GLY A 63 -5.27 4.11 -4.63
C GLY A 63 -4.22 3.01 -4.49
N THR A 64 -3.07 3.31 -3.87
CA THR A 64 -2.14 2.32 -3.33
C THR A 64 -1.35 2.90 -2.15
N PHE A 65 -0.85 2.04 -1.27
CA PHE A 65 0.02 2.40 -0.15
C PHE A 65 0.78 1.18 0.41
N LEU A 66 1.75 1.43 1.28
CA LEU A 66 2.45 0.40 2.02
C LEU A 66 1.77 0.19 3.39
N ALA A 67 1.45 -1.06 3.73
CA ALA A 67 0.97 -1.41 5.07
C ALA A 67 2.08 -1.22 6.13
N PRO A 68 1.75 -1.17 7.43
CA PRO A 68 2.76 -1.17 8.49
C PRO A 68 3.70 -2.39 8.41
N TYR A 69 4.87 -2.28 9.03
CA TYR A 69 5.79 -3.41 9.16
C TYR A 69 5.39 -4.41 10.27
N HIS A 70 4.33 -4.08 11.02
CA HIS A 70 3.76 -4.89 12.10
C HIS A 70 4.83 -5.47 13.07
N ASP A 71 4.74 -6.76 13.38
CA ASP A 71 5.63 -7.47 14.30
C ASP A 71 7.09 -7.51 13.81
N LEU A 72 7.32 -7.30 12.50
CA LEU A 72 8.63 -7.35 11.87
C LEU A 72 9.26 -5.97 11.70
N ILE A 73 8.69 -4.90 12.29
CA ILE A 73 9.25 -3.54 12.21
C ILE A 73 10.71 -3.44 12.64
N ARG A 74 11.15 -4.24 13.62
CA ARG A 74 12.53 -4.28 14.10
C ARG A 74 13.49 -5.00 13.14
N LYS A 75 12.99 -5.68 12.11
CA LYS A 75 13.80 -6.25 11.02
C LYS A 75 14.21 -5.20 9.99
N VAL A 76 13.55 -4.03 9.99
CA VAL A 76 13.85 -2.92 9.07
C VAL A 76 14.55 -1.80 9.85
N PRO A 77 15.82 -1.49 9.56
CA PRO A 77 16.54 -0.41 10.23
C PRO A 77 15.76 0.90 10.19
N THR A 78 15.82 1.69 11.27
CA THR A 78 15.09 2.97 11.37
C THR A 78 15.47 3.92 10.23
N ALA A 79 16.76 4.01 9.87
CA ALA A 79 17.21 4.82 8.74
C ALA A 79 16.49 4.45 7.43
N LEU A 80 16.40 3.14 7.12
CA LEU A 80 15.71 2.65 5.94
C LEU A 80 14.21 2.94 5.97
N ARG A 81 13.55 2.80 7.13
CA ARG A 81 12.12 3.18 7.27
C ARG A 81 11.89 4.67 7.02
N THR A 82 12.82 5.53 7.46
CA THR A 82 12.80 6.97 7.18
C THR A 82 12.99 7.26 5.70
N GLU A 83 13.93 6.57 5.03
CA GLU A 83 14.16 6.70 3.59
C GLU A 83 12.93 6.32 2.78
N VAL A 84 12.27 5.20 3.11
CA VAL A 84 11.02 4.76 2.46
C VAL A 84 9.91 5.80 2.64
N THR A 85 9.78 6.36 3.85
CA THR A 85 8.78 7.41 4.14
C THR A 85 9.05 8.67 3.31
N LYS A 86 10.31 9.11 3.23
CA LYS A 86 10.74 10.27 2.43
C LYS A 86 10.53 10.03 0.94
N LEU A 87 10.85 8.84 0.44
CA LEU A 87 10.62 8.47 -0.96
C LEU A 87 9.13 8.50 -1.29
N GLY A 88 8.28 7.92 -0.43
CA GLY A 88 6.82 7.99 -0.60
C GLY A 88 6.30 9.43 -0.67
N ALA A 89 6.83 10.33 0.16
CA ALA A 89 6.51 11.76 0.08
C ALA A 89 6.98 12.41 -1.22
N SER A 90 8.19 12.09 -1.69
CA SER A 90 8.70 12.57 -2.99
C SER A 90 7.88 12.09 -4.18
N ILE A 91 7.39 10.83 -4.16
CA ILE A 91 6.51 10.29 -5.20
C ILE A 91 5.15 11.00 -5.17
N ARG A 92 4.53 11.16 -3.99
CA ARG A 92 3.28 11.91 -3.85
C ARG A 92 3.40 13.35 -4.34
N GLY A 93 4.56 13.97 -4.10
CA GLY A 93 4.87 15.33 -4.52
C GLY A 93 5.34 15.46 -5.97
N GLY A 94 5.42 14.37 -6.74
CA GLY A 94 5.86 14.38 -8.14
C GLY A 94 7.35 14.64 -8.35
N LYS A 95 8.16 14.70 -7.28
CA LYS A 95 9.62 14.88 -7.38
C LYS A 95 10.32 13.61 -7.88
N VAL A 96 9.73 12.46 -7.60
CA VAL A 96 10.19 11.15 -8.10
C VAL A 96 9.05 10.52 -8.87
N SER A 97 9.33 10.07 -10.09
CA SER A 97 8.37 9.35 -10.91
C SER A 97 8.49 7.85 -10.63
N ALA A 98 7.41 7.23 -10.18
CA ALA A 98 7.23 5.78 -10.25
C ALA A 98 6.43 5.53 -11.53
N LYS A 99 7.12 5.27 -12.63
CA LYS A 99 6.51 4.83 -13.89
C LYS A 99 6.36 3.32 -13.88
#